data_AF-A0AAE0KK22-F1
#
_entry.id   AF-A0AAE0KK22-F1
#
_cell.length_a   1.000
_cell.length_b   1.000
_cell.length_c   1.000
_cell.angle_alpha   90.00
_cell.angle_beta   90.00
_cell.angle_gamma   90.00
#
_symmetry.space_group_name_H-M   'P 1'
#
loop_
_entity.id
_entity.type
_entity.pdbx_description
1 polymer ?
#
loop_
_entity_poly.entity_id
_entity_poly.type
_entity_poly.pdbx_seq_one_letter_code
_entity_poly.pdbx_strand_id
1 'polypeptide(L)'
;MPPRKIKCSFGDCKARAAAFSGDCTFCDGHYCNNHRLLEDHKCRNLDDVSTADAPPDAQSWWLVGLENVLSEDSLADLLALIQCRKEAFEQNAMQLNKERTQVIKGV
;
A
#
# COMPACT_ATOMS: atom_id res chain seq x y z
N MET A 1 17.73 39.01 -6.96
CA MET A 1 16.34 39.10 -7.45
C MET A 1 15.42 38.54 -6.38
N PRO A 2 14.31 39.21 -6.01
CA PRO A 2 13.36 38.63 -5.05
C PRO A 2 12.81 37.31 -5.62
N PRO A 3 12.73 36.23 -4.82
CA PRO A 3 12.26 34.94 -5.31
C PRO A 3 10.83 35.06 -5.82
N ARG A 4 10.60 34.60 -7.05
CA ARG A 4 9.28 34.65 -7.67
C ARG A 4 8.32 33.76 -6.89
N LYS A 5 7.11 34.26 -6.61
CA LYS A 5 6.07 33.49 -5.93
C LYS A 5 5.55 32.42 -6.89
N ILE A 6 5.99 31.18 -6.69
CA ILE A 6 5.56 30.03 -7.48
C ILE A 6 4.12 29.66 -7.10
N LYS A 7 3.31 29.28 -8.09
CA LYS A 7 1.92 28.85 -7.92
C LYS A 7 1.86 27.34 -7.76
N CYS A 8 0.79 26.85 -7.14
CA CYS A 8 0.53 25.41 -7.06
C CYS A 8 0.39 24.82 -8.48
N SER A 9 1.08 23.72 -8.74
CA SER A 9 1.04 22.96 -9.99
C SER A 9 -0.17 22.02 -10.09
N PHE A 10 -1.00 21.94 -9.06
CA PHE A 10 -2.17 21.06 -9.05
C PHE A 10 -3.35 21.68 -9.80
N GLY A 11 -3.64 21.17 -11.01
CA GLY A 11 -4.84 21.46 -11.81
C GLY A 11 -5.29 22.93 -11.75
N ASP A 12 -6.42 23.15 -11.07
CA ASP A 12 -7.09 24.45 -11.00
C ASP A 12 -6.70 25.27 -9.76
N CYS A 13 -5.76 24.78 -8.96
CA CYS A 13 -5.38 25.38 -7.69
C CYS A 13 -4.61 26.69 -7.92
N LYS A 14 -5.22 27.81 -7.54
CA LYS A 14 -4.61 29.15 -7.64
C LYS A 14 -3.79 29.54 -6.40
N ALA A 15 -3.66 28.64 -5.42
CA ALA A 15 -2.92 28.90 -4.20
C ALA A 15 -1.41 29.06 -4.47
N ARG A 16 -0.73 29.78 -3.60
CA ARG A 16 0.74 29.90 -3.66
C ARG A 16 1.36 28.56 -3.22
N ALA A 17 2.40 28.13 -3.92
CA ALA A 17 3.21 26.99 -3.49
C ALA A 17 3.84 27.27 -2.12
N ALA A 18 3.92 26.24 -1.28
CA ALA A 18 4.59 26.32 0.00
C ALA A 18 6.11 26.40 -0.23
N ALA A 19 6.76 27.39 0.38
CA ALA A 19 8.15 27.72 0.05
C ALA A 19 9.19 26.68 0.49
N PHE A 20 8.86 25.79 1.42
CA PHE A 20 9.80 24.81 2.00
C PHE A 20 9.30 23.37 1.89
N SER A 21 7.99 23.16 1.96
CA SER A 21 7.38 21.83 1.97
C SER A 21 6.44 21.61 0.78
N GLY A 22 6.51 22.46 -0.24
CA GLY A 22 5.64 22.37 -1.42
C GLY A 22 6.25 21.57 -2.56
N ASP A 23 7.55 21.34 -2.55
CA ASP A 23 8.26 20.76 -3.69
C ASP A 23 8.21 19.24 -3.60
N CYS A 24 7.58 18.60 -4.58
CA CYS A 24 7.50 17.15 -4.67
C CYS A 24 8.72 16.61 -5.41
N THR A 25 9.54 15.80 -4.72
CA THR A 25 10.75 15.20 -5.28
C THR A 25 10.50 14.08 -6.29
N PHE A 26 9.25 13.63 -6.41
CA PHE A 26 8.88 12.51 -7.27
C PHE A 26 8.42 12.95 -8.65
N CYS A 27 7.75 14.09 -8.74
CA CYS A 27 7.18 14.63 -9.98
C CYS A 27 7.70 16.04 -10.32
N ASP A 28 8.65 16.56 -9.53
CA ASP A 28 9.22 17.91 -9.64
C ASP A 28 8.17 19.05 -9.66
N GLY A 29 7.00 18.80 -9.07
CA GLY A 29 5.90 19.76 -8.96
C GLY A 29 5.96 20.62 -7.70
N HIS A 30 5.40 21.84 -7.75
CA HIS A 30 5.35 22.77 -6.62
C HIS A 30 3.91 22.92 -6.11
N TYR A 31 3.66 22.62 -4.84
CA TYR A 31 2.31 22.49 -4.29
C TYR A 31 2.07 23.38 -3.08
N CYS A 32 0.80 23.76 -2.85
CA CYS A 32 0.39 24.51 -1.66
C CYS A 32 0.25 23.58 -0.44
N ASN A 33 0.00 24.13 0.74
CA ASN A 33 -0.18 23.32 1.96
C ASN A 33 -1.29 22.27 1.86
N ASN A 34 -2.31 22.51 1.02
CA ASN A 34 -3.44 21.58 0.82
C ASN A 34 -3.16 20.51 -0.25
N HIS A 35 -2.10 20.66 -1.05
CA HIS A 35 -1.77 19.71 -2.12
C HIS A 35 -0.33 19.19 -2.00
N ARG A 36 0.32 19.37 -0.83
CA ARG A 36 1.73 19.00 -0.63
C ARG A 36 1.95 17.51 -0.49
N LEU A 37 0.94 16.76 -0.06
CA LEU A 37 1.02 15.31 0.08
C LEU A 37 0.86 14.66 -1.28
N LEU A 38 1.49 13.50 -1.47
CA LEU A 38 1.46 12.78 -2.75
C LEU A 38 0.03 12.35 -3.09
N GLU A 39 -0.78 11.99 -2.09
CA GLU A 39 -2.20 11.69 -2.28
C GLU A 39 -3.01 12.91 -2.76
N ASP A 40 -2.74 14.09 -2.21
CA ASP A 40 -3.57 15.29 -2.45
C ASP A 40 -3.37 15.82 -3.88
N HIS A 41 -2.13 15.83 -4.38
CA HIS A 41 -1.86 16.25 -5.75
C HIS A 41 -1.92 15.13 -6.78
N LYS A 42 -2.29 13.91 -6.37
CA LYS A 42 -2.30 12.70 -7.20
C LYS A 42 -0.98 12.52 -7.93
N CYS A 43 0.10 12.35 -7.15
CA CYS A 43 1.44 12.21 -7.68
C CYS A 43 1.51 11.06 -8.69
N ARG A 44 1.92 11.36 -9.93
CA ARG A 44 2.01 10.38 -11.02
C ARG A 44 2.82 9.13 -10.64
N ASN A 45 3.86 9.32 -9.83
CA ASN A 45 4.79 8.26 -9.45
C ASN A 45 4.45 7.60 -8.10
N LEU A 46 3.30 7.92 -7.48
CA LEU A 46 2.81 7.21 -6.29
C LEU A 46 2.16 5.87 -6.67
N ASP A 47 1.54 5.81 -7.85
CA ASP A 47 0.80 4.63 -8.31
C ASP A 47 1.72 3.51 -8.85
N ASP A 48 2.95 3.84 -9.26
CA ASP A 48 3.92 2.89 -9.82
C ASP A 48 4.42 1.84 -8.81
N VAL A 49 4.20 2.05 -7.51
CA VAL A 49 4.53 1.05 -6.46
C VAL A 49 3.37 0.09 -6.19
N SER A 50 2.17 0.39 -6.70
CA SER A 50 0.95 -0.37 -6.38
C SER A 50 0.58 -1.40 -7.43
N THR A 51 1.19 -1.38 -8.61
CA THR A 51 0.80 -2.28 -9.72
C THR A 51 1.98 -3.07 -10.27
N ALA A 52 1.94 -4.37 -9.97
CA ALA A 52 2.33 -5.50 -10.83
C ALA A 52 3.80 -5.72 -11.22
N ASP A 53 4.70 -4.74 -11.10
CA ASP A 53 6.11 -4.89 -11.48
C ASP A 53 7.06 -4.98 -10.28
N ALA A 54 6.52 -5.31 -9.10
CA ALA A 54 7.37 -5.74 -7.99
C ALA A 54 8.11 -7.00 -8.46
N PRO A 55 9.45 -7.04 -8.42
CA PRO A 55 10.20 -8.23 -8.80
C PRO A 55 9.68 -9.41 -7.95
N PRO A 56 9.68 -10.65 -8.48
CA PRO A 56 9.01 -11.79 -7.85
C PRO A 56 9.56 -12.13 -6.44
N ASP A 57 10.66 -11.51 -6.01
CA ASP A 57 11.26 -11.57 -4.68
C ASP A 57 10.72 -10.53 -3.68
N ALA A 58 9.95 -9.54 -4.13
CA ALA A 58 9.35 -8.51 -3.27
C ALA A 58 8.13 -9.01 -2.46
N GLN A 59 7.74 -10.28 -2.59
CA GLN A 59 6.71 -10.89 -1.73
C GLN A 59 7.22 -11.21 -0.31
N SER A 60 8.44 -10.85 0.04
CA SER A 60 9.12 -11.40 1.22
C SER A 60 9.94 -10.36 1.98
N TRP A 61 9.49 -9.11 2.02
CA TRP A 61 10.15 -8.06 2.83
C TRP A 61 10.25 -8.42 4.31
N TRP A 62 9.30 -9.22 4.83
CA TRP A 62 9.34 -9.75 6.19
C TRP A 62 10.29 -10.94 6.39
N LEU A 63 10.86 -11.51 5.31
CA LEU A 63 11.86 -12.60 5.36
C LEU A 63 13.29 -12.09 5.19
N VAL A 64 13.49 -10.82 4.84
CA VAL A 64 14.82 -10.21 4.72
C VAL A 64 15.52 -10.31 6.08
N GLY A 65 16.59 -11.14 6.14
CA GLY A 65 17.37 -11.39 7.36
C GLY A 65 17.04 -12.68 8.13
N LEU A 66 16.04 -13.46 7.70
CA LEU A 66 15.67 -14.74 8.32
C LEU A 66 16.33 -15.96 7.65
N GLU A 67 16.91 -15.78 6.46
CA GLU A 67 17.46 -16.85 5.60
C GLU A 67 18.60 -17.67 6.25
N ASN A 68 19.20 -17.19 7.35
CA ASN A 68 20.31 -17.87 8.02
C ASN A 68 20.07 -18.13 9.53
N VAL A 69 18.84 -18.00 10.04
CA VAL A 69 18.56 -18.00 11.49
C VAL A 69 17.90 -19.30 11.99
N LEU A 70 17.27 -20.08 11.11
CA LEU A 70 16.44 -21.22 11.47
C LEU A 70 16.91 -22.50 10.76
N SER A 71 16.99 -23.61 11.48
CA SER A 71 17.28 -24.93 10.89
C SER A 71 16.13 -25.36 9.98
N GLU A 72 16.44 -26.17 8.95
CA GLU A 72 15.44 -26.63 7.95
C GLU A 72 14.19 -27.26 8.60
N ASP A 73 14.37 -28.00 9.71
CA ASP A 73 13.28 -28.60 10.47
C ASP A 73 12.33 -27.56 11.09
N SER A 74 12.87 -26.47 11.62
CA SER A 74 12.07 -25.41 12.24
C SER A 74 11.32 -24.55 11.23
N LEU A 75 11.84 -24.45 10.00
CA LEU A 75 11.14 -23.81 8.89
C LEU A 75 9.94 -24.66 8.43
N ALA A 76 10.09 -25.98 8.38
CA ALA A 76 9.01 -26.90 8.03
C ALA A 76 7.83 -26.81 9.03
N ASP A 77 8.12 -26.76 10.33
CA ASP A 77 7.10 -26.59 11.37
C ASP A 77 6.37 -25.24 11.28
N LEU A 78 7.11 -24.16 11.03
CA LEU A 78 6.51 -22.83 10.83
C LEU A 78 5.63 -22.79 9.58
N LEU A 79 6.08 -23.38 8.47
CA LEU A 79 5.29 -23.49 7.25
C LEU A 79 4.02 -24.31 7.48
N ALA A 80 4.09 -25.41 8.24
CA ALA A 80 2.93 -26.22 8.59
C ALA A 80 1.92 -25.45 9.45
N LEU A 81 2.38 -24.68 10.44
CA LEU A 81 1.52 -23.83 11.27
C LEU A 81 0.82 -22.73 10.45
N ILE A 82 1.57 -22.07 9.55
CA ILE A 82 1.03 -21.05 8.65
C ILE A 82 -0.03 -21.66 7.72
N GLN A 83 0.25 -22.84 7.18
CA GLN A 83 -0.66 -23.55 6.29
C GLN A 83 -1.96 -23.97 7.01
N CYS A 84 -1.86 -24.53 8.22
CA CYS A 84 -3.02 -24.87 9.05
C CYS A 84 -3.90 -23.65 9.36
N ARG A 85 -3.26 -22.51 9.69
CA ARG A 85 -3.98 -21.24 9.92
C ARG A 85 -4.72 -20.79 8.67
N LYS A 86 -4.09 -20.89 7.49
CA LYS A 86 -4.70 -20.51 6.20
C LYS A 86 -5.92 -21.38 5.88
N GLU A 87 -5.79 -22.69 6.04
CA GLU A 87 -6.87 -23.65 5.80
C GLU A 87 -8.07 -23.40 6.73
N ALA A 88 -7.81 -23.12 8.02
CA ALA A 88 -8.87 -22.76 8.96
C ALA A 88 -9.64 -21.50 8.52
N PHE A 89 -8.93 -20.48 8.02
CA PHE A 89 -9.58 -19.27 7.49
C PHE A 89 -10.46 -19.57 6.27
N GLU A 90 -9.99 -20.42 5.36
CA GLU A 90 -10.74 -20.80 4.16
C GLU A 90 -11.99 -21.60 4.52
N GLN A 91 -11.88 -22.54 5.47
CA GLN A 91 -13.01 -23.29 6.01
C GLN A 91 -14.05 -22.38 6.67
N ASN A 92 -13.60 -21.43 7.49
CA ASN A 92 -14.48 -20.43 8.11
C ASN A 92 -15.19 -19.57 7.05
N ALA A 93 -14.49 -19.17 5.98
CA ALA A 93 -15.09 -18.43 4.88
C ALA A 93 -16.13 -19.26 4.11
N MET A 94 -15.85 -20.54 3.86
CA MET A 94 -16.81 -21.47 3.24
C MET A 94 -18.05 -21.67 4.12
N GLN A 95 -17.87 -21.85 5.42
CA GLN A 95 -18.96 -21.98 6.37
C GLN A 95 -19.83 -20.71 6.40
N LEU A 96 -19.20 -19.54 6.50
CA LEU A 96 -19.91 -18.26 6.50
C LEU A 96 -20.71 -18.06 5.20
N ASN A 97 -20.14 -18.41 4.05
CA ASN A 97 -20.85 -18.33 2.78
C ASN A 97 -22.05 -19.29 2.74
N LYS A 98 -21.89 -20.53 3.24
CA LYS A 98 -22.97 -21.50 3.37
C LYS A 98 -24.10 -20.98 4.25
N GLU A 99 -23.77 -20.40 5.41
CA GLU A 99 -24.73 -19.78 6.33
C GLU A 99 -25.40 -18.56 5.69
N ARG A 100 -24.64 -17.70 4.99
CA ARG A 100 -25.18 -16.54 4.25
C ARG A 100 -26.14 -16.94 3.14
N THR A 101 -25.92 -18.07 2.48
CA THR A 101 -26.80 -18.58 1.41
C THR A 101 -28.05 -19.28 1.92
N GLN A 102 -28.18 -19.53 3.23
CA GLN A 102 -29.47 -19.92 3.80
C GLN A 102 -30.37 -18.70 3.79
N VAL A 103 -31.23 -18.62 2.76
CA VAL A 103 -32.35 -17.68 2.71
C VAL A 103 -33.07 -17.78 4.05
N ILE A 104 -33.08 -16.68 4.83
CA ILE A 104 -33.96 -16.55 5.98
C ILE A 104 -35.37 -16.71 5.41
N LYS A 105 -35.95 -17.91 5.53
CA LYS A 105 -37.37 -18.12 5.25
C LYS A 105 -38.10 -17.30 6.30
N GLY A 106 -38.54 -16.11 5.88
CA GLY A 106 -39.24 -15.16 6.73
C GLY A 106 -40.48 -15.79 7.36
N VAL A 107 -40.70 -15.43 8.62
CA VAL A 107 -42.00 -15.49 9.31
C VAL A 107 -42.96 -14.53 8.62
#